data_AF-A0ABD0N4M5-F1
#
_entry.id   AF-A0ABD0N4M5-F1
#
_cell.length_a   1.000
_cell.length_b   1.000
_cell.length_c   1.000
_cell.angle_alpha   90.00
_cell.angle_beta   90.00
_cell.angle_gamma   90.00
#
_symmetry.space_group_name_H-M   'P 1'
#
loop_
_entity.id
_entity.type
_entity.pdbx_description
1 polymer ?
#
loop_
_entity_poly.entity_id
_entity_poly.type
_entity_poly.pdbx_seq_one_letter_code
_entity_poly.pdbx_strand_id
1 'polypeptide(L)'
;MPVNMAGCTTDCVEKPISICFQKFGRFVGTYPWWFFISPLFISAVLGSGFYFLEDREANDIEDQFTPVNGPAKLERQFVQQNFPQNDSVFSNQRLYTDGVYASFIAVSRSSNILTDAAFQEIVTLDRKVKELNVSMGHE
;
A
#
# COMPACT_ATOMS: atom_id res chain seq x y z
N MET A 1 -37.95 -1.66 49.09
CA MET A 1 -37.22 -2.93 49.30
C MET A 1 -35.95 -2.86 48.46
N PRO A 2 -34.74 -2.80 49.04
CA PRO A 2 -33.53 -2.87 48.22
C PRO A 2 -33.18 -4.33 47.96
N VAL A 3 -32.86 -4.62 46.70
CA VAL A 3 -32.35 -5.91 46.24
C VAL A 3 -30.90 -6.03 46.73
N ASN A 4 -30.65 -6.96 47.65
CA ASN A 4 -29.29 -7.36 48.01
C ASN A 4 -28.70 -8.16 46.84
N MET A 5 -27.90 -7.50 46.00
CA MET A 5 -27.06 -8.17 45.02
C MET A 5 -25.88 -8.79 45.78
N ALA A 6 -25.82 -10.12 45.85
CA ALA A 6 -24.67 -10.82 46.38
C ALA A 6 -23.46 -10.56 45.46
N GLY A 7 -22.57 -9.66 45.87
CA GLY A 7 -21.33 -9.40 45.16
C GLY A 7 -20.41 -10.61 45.23
N CYS A 8 -19.96 -11.11 44.07
CA CYS A 8 -18.87 -12.09 44.01
C CYS A 8 -17.61 -11.48 44.65
N THR A 9 -17.13 -12.04 45.75
CA THR A 9 -15.88 -11.63 46.39
C THR A 9 -14.70 -12.13 45.56
N THR A 10 -14.19 -11.31 44.65
CA THR A 10 -13.00 -11.59 43.81
C THR A 10 -11.68 -11.38 44.55
N ASP A 11 -11.69 -11.47 45.87
CA ASP A 11 -10.55 -11.22 46.76
C ASP A 11 -9.31 -12.06 46.42
N CYS A 12 -9.51 -13.29 45.93
CA CYS A 12 -8.42 -14.20 45.57
C CYS A 12 -7.59 -13.72 44.38
N VAL A 13 -8.16 -12.86 43.52
CA VAL A 13 -7.50 -12.31 42.32
C VAL A 13 -7.14 -10.85 42.52
N GLU A 14 -8.02 -10.09 43.17
CA GLU A 14 -7.82 -8.66 43.41
C GLU A 14 -6.63 -8.38 44.33
N LYS A 15 -6.51 -9.09 45.45
CA LYS A 15 -5.42 -8.90 46.42
C LYS A 15 -4.02 -9.12 45.83
N PRO A 16 -3.73 -10.22 45.12
CA PRO A 16 -2.40 -10.40 44.54
C PRO A 16 -2.08 -9.37 43.45
N ILE A 17 -3.07 -8.98 42.63
CA ILE A 17 -2.90 -7.95 41.59
C ILE A 17 -2.61 -6.58 42.23
N SER A 18 -3.36 -6.21 43.27
CA SER A 18 -3.15 -4.96 44.01
C SER A 18 -1.75 -4.88 44.62
N ILE A 19 -1.29 -5.97 45.26
CA ILE A 19 0.07 -6.06 45.80
C ILE A 19 1.12 -5.96 44.69
N CYS A 20 0.88 -6.56 43.52
CA CYS A 20 1.77 -6.47 42.37
C CYS A 20 1.91 -5.02 41.88
N PHE A 21 0.78 -4.33 41.65
CA PHE A 21 0.79 -2.92 41.24
C PHE A 21 1.38 -2.00 42.30
N GLN A 22 1.18 -2.29 43.59
CA GLN A 22 1.80 -1.53 44.67
C GLN A 22 3.33 -1.66 44.63
N LYS A 23 3.85 -2.89 44.46
CA LYS A 23 5.30 -3.13 44.32
C LYS A 23 5.85 -2.49 43.05
N PHE A 24 5.15 -2.61 41.93
CA PHE A 24 5.52 -2.00 40.66
C PHE A 24 5.54 -0.47 40.76
N GLY A 25 4.50 0.15 41.32
CA GLY A 25 4.43 1.59 41.54
C GLY A 25 5.54 2.10 42.46
N ARG A 26 5.87 1.35 43.52
CA ARG A 26 7.03 1.67 44.37
C ARG A 26 8.34 1.61 43.59
N PHE A 27 8.50 0.62 42.72
CA PHE A 27 9.68 0.50 41.87
C PHE A 27 9.78 1.66 40.87
N VAL A 28 8.69 2.01 40.19
CA VAL A 28 8.60 3.17 39.28
C VAL A 28 8.94 4.47 40.03
N GLY A 29 8.35 4.68 41.21
CA GLY A 29 8.60 5.86 42.04
C GLY A 29 10.03 5.94 42.59
N THR A 30 10.75 4.81 42.70
CA THR A 30 12.16 4.78 43.10
C THR A 30 13.10 5.13 41.95
N TYR A 31 12.71 4.81 40.70
CA TYR A 31 13.51 5.04 39.49
C TYR A 31 12.76 5.86 38.42
N PRO A 32 12.25 7.07 38.75
CA PRO A 32 11.31 7.80 37.88
C PRO A 32 11.91 8.15 36.51
N TRP A 33 13.19 8.50 36.45
CA TRP A 33 13.85 8.89 35.20
C TRP A 33 13.99 7.74 34.20
N TRP A 34 14.28 6.52 34.67
CA TRP A 34 14.36 5.34 33.79
C TRP A 34 13.00 5.04 33.16
N PHE A 35 11.92 5.11 33.93
CA PHE A 35 10.56 4.90 33.45
C PHE A 35 10.03 6.05 32.59
N PHE A 36 10.63 7.24 32.64
CA PHE A 36 10.32 8.35 31.75
C PHE A 36 11.11 8.26 30.43
N ILE A 37 12.41 8.05 30.50
CA ILE A 37 13.30 8.08 29.33
C ILE A 37 13.15 6.81 28.48
N SER A 38 13.03 5.64 29.11
CA SER A 38 12.93 4.36 28.39
C SER A 38 11.77 4.32 27.38
N PRO A 39 10.50 4.63 27.73
CA PRO A 39 9.42 4.61 26.74
C PRO A 39 9.60 5.66 25.65
N LEU A 40 10.18 6.83 25.95
CA LEU A 40 10.49 7.85 24.95
C LEU A 40 11.54 7.36 23.96
N PHE A 41 12.62 6.75 24.47
CA PHE A 41 13.69 6.18 23.65
C PHE A 41 13.17 5.05 22.76
N ILE A 42 12.40 4.11 23.33
CA ILE A 42 11.79 3.01 22.57
C ILE A 42 10.85 3.56 21.49
N SER A 43 10.03 4.56 21.82
CA SER A 43 9.12 5.19 20.87
C SER A 43 9.87 5.89 19.74
N ALA A 44 10.98 6.58 20.03
CA ALA A 44 11.81 7.22 19.01
C ALA A 44 12.49 6.19 18.09
N VAL A 45 13.03 5.11 18.66
CA VAL A 45 13.66 4.03 17.88
C VAL A 45 12.64 3.37 16.96
N LEU A 46 11.46 3.01 17.48
CA LEU A 46 10.39 2.42 16.68
C LEU A 46 9.83 3.42 15.65
N GLY A 47 9.69 4.68 16.04
CA GLY A 47 9.21 5.76 15.19
C GLY A 47 10.17 6.12 14.06
N SER A 48 11.47 5.89 14.21
CA SER A 48 12.44 6.10 13.13
C SER A 48 12.15 5.24 11.89
N GLY A 49 11.45 4.12 12.06
CA GLY A 49 10.96 3.29 10.95
C GLY A 49 10.00 4.02 10.01
N PHE A 50 9.31 5.08 10.47
CA PHE A 50 8.43 5.88 9.62
C PHE A 50 9.17 6.64 8.52
N TYR A 51 10.48 6.80 8.62
CA TYR A 51 11.30 7.33 7.53
C TYR A 51 11.16 6.52 6.24
N PHE A 52 10.94 5.21 6.34
CA PHE A 52 10.81 4.30 5.19
C PHE A 52 9.39 4.18 4.66
N LEU A 53 8.43 4.99 5.14
CA LEU A 53 7.04 4.86 4.70
C LEU A 53 6.87 5.16 3.21
N GLU A 54 7.51 6.22 2.71
CA GLU A 54 7.41 6.64 1.31
C GLU A 54 8.00 5.57 0.37
N ASP A 55 9.18 5.03 0.69
CA ASP A 55 9.83 3.98 -0.10
C ASP A 55 9.11 2.62 -0.05
N ARG A 56 8.35 2.36 1.02
CA ARG A 56 7.70 1.06 1.27
C ARG A 56 6.18 1.12 1.16
N GLU A 57 5.67 2.19 0.57
CA GLU A 57 4.24 2.34 0.36
C GLU A 57 3.74 1.28 -0.64
N ALA A 58 2.81 0.44 -0.21
CA ALA A 58 2.21 -0.58 -1.06
C ALA A 58 1.11 0.06 -1.93
N ASN A 59 1.52 0.73 -3.00
CA ASN A 59 0.63 1.42 -3.94
C ASN A 59 0.07 0.54 -5.08
N ASP A 60 0.40 -0.76 -5.09
CA ASP A 60 -0.15 -1.68 -6.07
C ASP A 60 -1.64 -1.96 -5.77
N ILE A 61 -2.51 -1.53 -6.69
CA ILE A 61 -3.96 -1.70 -6.59
C ILE A 61 -4.31 -3.19 -6.61
N GLU A 62 -3.63 -3.99 -7.41
CA GLU A 62 -3.91 -5.42 -7.47
C GLU A 62 -3.63 -6.08 -6.11
N ASP A 63 -2.53 -5.72 -5.45
CA ASP A 63 -2.19 -6.29 -4.13
C ASP A 63 -3.09 -5.78 -3.00
N GLN A 64 -3.62 -4.56 -3.09
CA GLN A 64 -4.54 -4.02 -2.10
C GLN A 64 -5.96 -4.60 -2.18
N PHE A 65 -6.42 -4.93 -3.39
CA PHE A 65 -7.82 -5.31 -3.63
C PHE A 65 -8.01 -6.78 -4.01
N THR A 66 -6.95 -7.57 -4.18
CA THR A 66 -7.05 -8.99 -4.52
C THR A 66 -6.27 -9.90 -3.57
N PRO A 67 -6.71 -11.15 -3.35
CA PRO A 67 -5.99 -12.09 -2.49
C PRO A 67 -4.57 -12.37 -2.98
N VAL A 68 -3.61 -12.40 -2.04
CA VAL A 68 -2.17 -12.64 -2.31
C VAL A 68 -1.93 -13.92 -3.13
N ASN A 69 -2.67 -15.00 -2.84
CA ASN A 69 -2.56 -16.29 -3.51
C ASN A 69 -3.86 -16.67 -4.23
N GLY A 70 -4.51 -15.70 -4.87
CA GLY A 70 -5.72 -15.97 -5.65
C GLY A 70 -5.44 -16.92 -6.83
N PRO A 71 -6.39 -17.81 -7.22
CA PRO A 71 -6.22 -18.69 -8.38
C PRO A 71 -5.80 -17.95 -9.65
N ALA A 72 -6.33 -16.74 -9.89
CA ALA A 72 -5.95 -15.92 -11.03
C ALA A 72 -4.45 -15.52 -11.03
N LYS A 73 -3.85 -15.28 -9.86
CA LYS A 73 -2.41 -14.96 -9.75
C LYS A 73 -1.54 -16.18 -10.08
N LEU A 74 -1.98 -17.39 -9.69
CA LEU A 74 -1.31 -18.65 -10.03
C LEU A 74 -1.38 -18.94 -11.54
N GLU A 75 -2.55 -18.79 -12.15
CA GLU A 75 -2.73 -18.93 -13.59
C GLU A 75 -1.88 -17.90 -14.36
N ARG A 76 -1.85 -16.64 -13.90
CA ARG A 76 -0.97 -15.61 -14.47
C ARG A 76 0.49 -16.04 -14.40
N GLN A 77 0.95 -16.54 -13.26
CA GLN A 77 2.33 -17.00 -13.10
C GLN A 77 2.67 -18.15 -14.08
N PHE A 78 1.74 -19.09 -14.27
CA PHE A 78 1.90 -20.14 -15.28
C PHE A 78 2.04 -19.54 -16.69
N VAL A 79 1.20 -18.58 -17.07
CA VAL A 79 1.27 -17.93 -18.38
C VAL A 79 2.59 -17.17 -18.55
N GLN A 80 3.02 -16.40 -17.55
CA GLN A 80 4.29 -15.65 -17.59
C GLN A 80 5.51 -16.57 -17.81
N GLN A 81 5.50 -17.75 -17.19
CA GLN A 81 6.59 -18.73 -17.32
C GLN A 81 6.61 -19.41 -18.69
N ASN A 82 5.45 -19.71 -19.26
CA ASN A 82 5.35 -20.48 -20.52
C ASN A 82 5.32 -19.58 -21.77
N PHE A 83 4.89 -18.33 -21.63
CA PHE A 83 4.73 -17.37 -22.72
C PHE A 83 5.35 -16.03 -22.32
N PRO A 84 6.67 -15.90 -22.16
CA PRO A 84 7.26 -14.62 -21.78
C PRO A 84 6.96 -13.51 -22.81
N GLN A 85 6.68 -12.30 -22.32
CA GLN A 85 6.42 -11.13 -23.17
C GLN A 85 7.72 -10.58 -23.75
N ASN A 86 7.66 -10.11 -24.99
CA ASN A 86 8.75 -9.36 -25.61
C ASN A 86 8.38 -7.88 -25.64
N ASP A 87 9.01 -7.08 -24.79
CA ASP A 87 8.70 -5.66 -24.62
C ASP A 87 9.05 -4.80 -25.86
N SER A 88 9.90 -5.31 -26.76
CA SER A 88 10.17 -4.64 -28.04
C SER A 88 8.98 -4.69 -29.00
N VAL A 89 7.99 -5.57 -28.77
CA VAL A 89 6.77 -5.72 -29.59
C VAL A 89 5.56 -5.57 -28.67
N PHE A 90 5.42 -4.38 -28.10
CA PHE A 90 4.34 -4.06 -27.16
C PHE A 90 2.95 -4.24 -27.77
N SER A 91 2.05 -4.88 -27.01
CA SER A 91 0.63 -4.97 -27.30
C SER A 91 -0.14 -5.00 -25.99
N ASN A 92 -1.05 -4.04 -25.80
CA ASN A 92 -1.87 -3.95 -24.59
C ASN A 92 -2.75 -5.20 -24.37
N GLN A 93 -3.17 -5.87 -25.46
CA GLN A 93 -3.97 -7.09 -25.42
C GLN A 93 -3.21 -8.32 -24.90
N ARG A 94 -1.88 -8.24 -24.81
CA ARG A 94 -1.00 -9.35 -24.40
C ARG A 94 -0.39 -9.16 -23.02
N LEU A 95 -0.78 -8.11 -22.29
CA LEU A 95 -0.29 -7.84 -20.95
C LEU A 95 -0.83 -8.86 -19.96
N TYR A 96 0.04 -9.35 -19.07
CA TYR A 96 -0.33 -10.27 -17.99
C TYR A 96 -0.82 -9.56 -16.73
N THR A 97 -0.39 -8.32 -16.53
CA THR A 97 -0.77 -7.41 -15.44
C THR A 97 -1.32 -6.12 -16.04
N ASP A 98 -1.67 -5.14 -15.21
CA ASP A 98 -2.02 -3.81 -15.70
C ASP A 98 -0.88 -3.15 -16.51
N GLY A 99 0.36 -3.63 -16.37
CA GLY A 99 1.49 -3.24 -17.20
C GLY A 99 1.93 -1.78 -17.00
N VAL A 100 2.98 -1.38 -17.71
CA VAL A 100 3.45 0.00 -17.75
C VAL A 100 3.24 0.53 -19.15
N TYR A 101 2.09 1.16 -19.38
CA TYR A 101 1.79 1.81 -20.65
C TYR A 101 0.95 3.07 -20.45
N ALA A 102 1.04 3.99 -21.39
CA ALA A 102 0.18 5.15 -21.44
C ALA A 102 -0.90 4.94 -22.50
N SER A 103 -2.13 5.29 -22.16
CA SER A 103 -3.24 5.41 -23.10
C SER A 103 -3.76 6.84 -23.04
N PHE A 104 -3.99 7.46 -24.19
CA PHE A 104 -4.62 8.77 -24.27
C PHE A 104 -5.84 8.70 -25.18
N ILE A 105 -6.86 9.47 -24.86
CA ILE A 105 -8.07 9.60 -25.66
C ILE A 105 -8.07 11.00 -26.26
N ALA A 106 -7.95 11.08 -27.59
CA ALA A 106 -8.08 12.32 -28.33
C ALA A 106 -9.56 12.52 -28.72
N VAL A 107 -10.14 13.64 -28.28
CA VAL A 107 -11.55 13.97 -28.55
C VAL A 107 -11.61 15.12 -29.55
N SER A 108 -12.35 14.93 -30.64
CA SER A 108 -12.56 15.99 -31.63
C SER A 108 -13.42 17.12 -31.06
N ARG A 109 -13.15 18.35 -31.48
CA ARG A 109 -14.05 19.49 -31.26
C ARG A 109 -15.20 19.53 -32.27
N SER A 110 -15.08 18.79 -33.38
CA SER A 110 -16.16 18.61 -34.35
C SER A 110 -17.10 17.49 -33.92
N SER A 111 -18.31 17.47 -34.47
CA SER A 111 -19.27 16.39 -34.27
C SER A 111 -18.93 15.10 -35.05
N ASN A 112 -17.99 15.15 -36.00
CA ASN A 112 -17.63 14.03 -36.86
C ASN A 112 -16.11 13.90 -37.02
N ILE A 113 -15.59 12.73 -36.62
CA ILE A 113 -14.17 12.36 -36.75
C ILE A 113 -13.85 11.67 -38.09
N LEU A 114 -14.86 11.17 -38.81
CA LEU A 114 -14.69 10.47 -40.08
C LEU A 114 -14.63 11.45 -41.25
N THR A 115 -13.71 12.41 -41.17
CA THR A 115 -13.44 13.39 -42.24
C THR A 115 -11.96 13.36 -42.59
N ASP A 116 -11.61 13.72 -43.82
CA ASP A 116 -10.20 13.73 -44.26
C ASP A 116 -9.34 14.63 -43.39
N ALA A 117 -9.85 15.80 -42.99
CA ALA A 117 -9.13 16.73 -42.12
C ALA A 117 -8.80 16.11 -40.75
N ALA A 118 -9.80 15.50 -40.09
CA ALA A 118 -9.59 14.82 -38.82
C ALA A 118 -8.64 13.61 -38.95
N PHE A 119 -8.71 12.88 -40.07
CA PHE A 119 -7.79 11.78 -40.32
C PHE A 119 -6.33 12.25 -40.44
N GLN A 120 -6.08 13.37 -41.13
CA GLN A 120 -4.74 13.98 -41.22
C GLN A 120 -4.21 14.41 -39.86
N GLU A 121 -5.06 14.95 -38.99
CA GLU A 121 -4.70 15.28 -37.61
C GLU A 121 -4.32 14.03 -36.81
N ILE A 122 -5.08 12.94 -36.93
CA ILE A 122 -4.78 11.65 -36.27
C ILE A 122 -3.43 11.10 -36.75
N VAL A 123 -3.16 11.10 -38.06
CA VAL A 123 -1.88 10.65 -38.61
C VAL A 123 -0.72 11.50 -38.10
N THR A 124 -0.92 12.82 -38.00
CA THR A 124 0.07 13.74 -37.45
C THR A 124 0.33 13.46 -35.96
N LEU A 125 -0.71 13.15 -35.20
CA LEU A 125 -0.62 12.79 -33.79
C LEU A 125 0.13 11.47 -33.59
N ASP A 126 -0.22 10.43 -34.35
CA ASP A 126 0.49 9.13 -34.34
C ASP A 126 1.99 9.29 -34.62
N ARG A 127 2.34 10.10 -35.63
CA ARG A 127 3.74 10.40 -35.93
C ARG A 127 4.45 11.07 -34.74
N LYS A 128 3.83 12.08 -34.13
CA LYS A 128 4.41 12.75 -32.95
C LYS A 128 4.62 11.79 -31.79
N VAL A 129 3.68 10.87 -31.55
CA VAL A 129 3.80 9.87 -30.48
C VAL A 129 4.95 8.91 -30.76
N LYS A 130 5.13 8.45 -32.01
CA LYS A 130 6.25 7.59 -32.41
C LYS A 130 7.61 8.27 -32.33
N GLU A 131 7.64 9.60 -32.45
CA GLU A 131 8.86 10.42 -32.34
C GLU A 131 9.20 10.82 -30.90
N LEU A 132 8.37 10.47 -29.90
CA LEU A 132 8.65 10.77 -28.50
C LEU A 132 9.90 10.02 -28.04
N ASN A 133 10.99 10.76 -27.81
CA ASN A 133 12.16 10.26 -27.13
C ASN A 133 12.09 10.65 -25.66
N VAL A 134 11.96 9.66 -24.79
CA VAL A 134 12.02 9.84 -23.33
C VAL A 134 13.49 9.79 -22.91
N SER A 135 14.03 10.90 -22.41
CA SER A 135 15.29 10.86 -21.66
C SER A 135 15.00 10.28 -20.29
N MET A 136 15.58 9.12 -19.98
CA MET A 136 15.51 8.55 -18.63
C MET A 136 16.17 9.56 -17.67
N GLY A 137 15.39 10.14 -16.77
CA GLY A 137 15.94 10.95 -15.69
C GLY A 137 16.81 10.05 -14.81
N HIS A 138 18.06 10.44 -14.59
CA HIS A 138 18.86 9.87 -13.51
C HIS A 138 18.29 10.38 -12.19
N GLU A 139 17.52 9.54 -11.51
CA GLU A 139 17.30 9.66 -10.07
C GLU A 139 18.50 9.08 -9.30
#